data_AF-A0A7X1D0C2-F1
#
_entry.id   AF-A0A7X1D0C2-F1
#
_cell.length_a   1.000
_cell.length_b   1.000
_cell.length_c   1.000
_cell.angle_alpha   90.00
_cell.angle_beta   90.00
_cell.angle_gamma   90.00
#
_symmetry.space_group_name_H-M   'P 1'
#
loop_
_entity.id
_entity.type
_entity.pdbx_description
1 polymer ?
#
loop_
_entity_poly.entity_id
_entity_poly.type
_entity_poly.pdbx_seq_one_letter_code
_entity_poly.pdbx_strand_id
1 'polypeptide(L)' 'MRPEEVVGTFNIHQSNIKGVCPTCIQGLNNPDVAPGIFKQFSERFPNLTIKVTSEVVEGVRPVGRLDFVIQNGKYID' A
#
# COMPACT_ATOMS: atom_id res chain seq x y z
N MET A 1 -7.02 11.60 18.63
CA MET A 1 -5.96 12.07 17.72
C MET A 1 -6.58 12.42 16.40
N ARG A 2 -6.16 13.54 15.83
CA ARG A 2 -6.41 13.90 14.44
C ARG A 2 -5.53 13.03 13.53
N PRO A 3 -5.95 12.73 12.29
CA PRO A 3 -5.17 11.86 11.41
C PRO A 3 -3.76 12.37 11.11
N GLU A 4 -3.57 13.69 11.07
CA GLU A 4 -2.27 14.34 10.83
C GLU A 4 -1.31 14.19 12.03
N GLU A 5 -1.84 13.85 13.21
CA GLU A 5 -1.05 13.58 14.41
C GLU A 5 -0.54 12.14 14.46
N VAL A 6 -1.05 11.27 13.58
CA VAL A 6 -0.59 9.88 13.47
C VAL A 6 0.69 9.83 12.66
N VAL A 7 1.77 9.48 13.33
CA VAL A 7 3.13 9.39 12.76
C VAL A 7 3.73 8.02 13.06
N GLY A 8 4.75 7.63 12.28
CA GLY A 8 5.49 6.39 12.48
C GLY A 8 5.42 5.48 11.25
N THR A 9 5.61 4.18 11.47
CA THR A 9 5.58 3.17 10.40
C THR A 9 4.57 2.08 10.71
N PHE A 10 3.61 1.90 9.80
CA PHE A 10 2.67 0.79 9.83
C PHE A 10 3.10 -0.30 8.86
N ASN A 11 3.50 -1.45 9.39
CA ASN A 11 3.97 -2.59 8.60
C ASN A 11 2.81 -3.57 8.38
N ILE A 12 2.56 -3.91 7.11
CA ILE A 12 1.56 -4.88 6.68
C ILE A 12 2.28 -6.00 5.95
N HIS A 13 2.04 -7.23 6.39
CA HIS A 13 2.44 -8.42 5.66
C HIS A 13 1.19 -9.18 5.23
N GLN A 14 1.03 -9.39 3.92
CA GLN A 14 -0.09 -10.12 3.35
C GLN A 14 0.32 -11.58 3.13
N SER A 15 -0.45 -12.53 3.67
CA SER A 15 -0.29 -13.96 3.35
C SER A 15 -0.67 -14.30 1.90
N ASN A 16 -1.15 -13.33 1.12
CA ASN A 16 -1.48 -13.51 -0.28
C ASN A 16 -0.22 -13.61 -1.14
N ILE A 17 0.15 -14.85 -1.48
CA ILE A 17 1.29 -15.19 -2.36
C ILE A 17 1.20 -14.61 -3.77
N LYS A 18 0.03 -14.10 -4.19
CA LYS A 18 -0.13 -13.44 -5.49
C LYS A 18 0.23 -11.96 -5.47
N GLY A 19 0.59 -11.41 -4.31
CA GLY A 19 0.88 -10.00 -4.13
C GLY A 19 -0.38 -9.14 -3.95
N VAL A 20 -0.17 -7.85 -3.81
CA VAL A 20 -1.23 -6.87 -3.61
C VAL A 20 -2.04 -6.69 -4.89
N CYS A 21 -3.36 -6.82 -4.79
CA CYS A 21 -4.25 -6.75 -5.93
C CYS A 21 -4.19 -5.38 -6.66
N PRO A 22 -4.28 -5.31 -8.00
CA PRO A 22 -4.23 -4.02 -8.72
C PRO A 22 -5.28 -3.00 -8.26
N THR A 23 -6.51 -3.45 -7.96
CA THR A 23 -7.58 -2.60 -7.42
C THR A 23 -7.23 -2.02 -6.04
N CYS A 24 -6.45 -2.76 -5.24
CA CYS A 24 -6.05 -2.35 -3.89
C CYS A 24 -5.10 -1.13 -3.92
N ILE A 25 -4.27 -1.03 -4.97
CA ILE A 25 -3.29 0.04 -5.20
C ILE A 25 -3.75 1.07 -6.26
N GLN A 26 -4.99 0.97 -6.71
CA GLN A 26 -5.56 1.88 -7.70
C GLN A 26 -5.47 3.33 -7.19
N GLY A 27 -5.27 4.28 -8.10
CA GLY A 27 -5.13 5.69 -7.72
C GLY A 27 -3.71 6.12 -7.36
N LEU A 28 -2.81 5.20 -6.95
CA LEU A 28 -1.44 5.57 -6.53
C LEU A 28 -0.56 6.05 -7.70
N ASN A 29 -0.75 5.49 -8.90
CA ASN A 29 -0.03 5.90 -10.12
C ASN A 29 -0.89 6.70 -11.11
N ASN A 30 -2.21 6.68 -10.95
CA ASN A 30 -3.14 7.38 -11.83
C ASN A 30 -4.21 8.04 -10.96
N PRO A 31 -4.18 9.37 -10.75
CA PRO A 31 -5.14 10.06 -9.90
C PRO A 31 -6.56 10.13 -10.50
N ASP A 32 -6.74 9.84 -11.80
CA ASP A 32 -8.01 9.98 -12.52
C ASP A 32 -8.96 8.78 -12.35
N VAL A 33 -8.61 7.84 -11.45
CA VAL A 33 -9.42 6.66 -11.14
C VAL A 33 -9.75 6.60 -9.64
N ALA A 34 -10.81 5.86 -9.31
CA ALA A 34 -11.21 5.64 -7.92
C ALA A 34 -10.03 5.10 -7.09
N PRO A 35 -9.74 5.71 -5.93
CA PRO A 35 -8.60 5.30 -5.12
C PRO A 35 -8.85 3.93 -4.48
N GLY A 36 -7.87 3.05 -4.58
CA GLY A 36 -7.85 1.78 -3.85
C GLY A 36 -7.61 1.99 -2.35
N ILE A 37 -7.73 0.91 -1.58
CA ILE A 37 -7.64 0.97 -0.12
C ILE A 37 -6.32 1.57 0.39
N PHE A 38 -5.21 1.27 -0.27
CA PHE A 38 -3.90 1.76 0.16
C PHE A 38 -3.75 3.27 -0.04
N LYS A 39 -4.27 3.80 -1.15
CA LYS A 39 -4.31 5.26 -1.37
C LYS A 39 -5.18 5.95 -0.34
N GLN A 40 -6.41 5.47 -0.16
CA GLN A 40 -7.35 6.05 0.83
C GLN A 40 -6.77 6.03 2.25
N PHE A 41 -6.14 4.92 2.65
CA PHE A 41 -5.52 4.79 3.97
C PHE A 41 -4.34 5.76 4.14
N SER A 42 -3.49 5.88 3.13
CA SER A 42 -2.32 6.76 3.17
C SER A 42 -2.68 8.25 3.14
N GLU A 43 -3.71 8.64 2.39
CA GLU A 43 -4.22 10.01 2.38
C GLU A 43 -4.96 10.35 3.68
N ARG A 44 -5.63 9.37 4.29
CA ARG A 44 -6.28 9.56 5.59
C ARG A 44 -5.25 9.87 6.67
N PHE A 45 -4.09 9.21 6.67
CA PHE A 45 -3.02 9.42 7.65
C PHE A 45 -1.75 9.93 6.94
N PRO A 46 -1.69 11.22 6.57
CA PRO A 46 -0.69 11.72 5.62
C PRO A 46 0.75 11.61 6.13
N ASN A 47 0.96 11.59 7.45
CA ASN A 47 2.28 11.51 8.07
C ASN A 47 2.69 10.07 8.46
N LEU A 48 1.81 9.09 8.25
CA LEU A 48 2.10 7.68 8.51
C LEU A 48 2.78 7.04 7.29
N THR A 49 3.95 6.45 7.50
CA THR A 49 4.60 5.59 6.49
C THR A 49 3.95 4.22 6.52
N ILE A 50 3.41 3.75 5.40
CA ILE A 50 2.80 2.42 5.29
C ILE A 50 3.70 1.54 4.45
N LYS A 51 4.24 0.48 5.06
CA LYS A 51 5.07 -0.52 4.37
C LYS A 51 4.27 -1.79 4.18
N VAL A 52 4.14 -2.24 2.94
CA VAL A 52 3.38 -3.44 2.58
C VAL A 52 4.33 -4.45 1.97
N THR A 53 4.21 -5.69 2.43
CA THR A 53 4.89 -6.86 1.88
C THR A 53 3.89 -7.97 1.66
N SER A 54 4.23 -8.92 0.80
CA SER A 54 3.43 -10.11 0.53
C SER A 54 4.32 -11.34 0.71
N GLU A 55 3.71 -12.45 1.12
CA GLU A 55 4.36 -13.75 1.20
C GLU A 55 4.93 -14.15 -0.18
N VAL A 56 6.12 -14.75 -0.19
CA VAL A 56 6.80 -15.18 -1.42
C VAL A 56 7.10 -16.67 -1.30
N VAL A 57 6.48 -17.46 -2.18
CA VAL A 57 6.66 -18.92 -2.22
C VAL A 57 7.35 -19.30 -3.53
N GLU A 58 8.39 -20.14 -3.43
CA GLU A 58 9.13 -20.65 -4.57
C GLU A 58 8.18 -21.36 -5.57
N GLY A 59 8.39 -21.13 -6.87
CA GLY A 59 7.56 -21.70 -7.93
C GLY A 59 6.21 -21.00 -8.15
N VAL A 60 5.82 -20.03 -7.31
CA VAL A 60 4.59 -19.25 -7.52
C VAL A 60 4.91 -17.91 -8.17
N ARG A 61 4.40 -17.70 -9.39
CA ARG A 61 4.50 -16.40 -10.06
C ARG A 61 3.50 -15.40 -9.44
N PRO A 62 3.97 -14.23 -8.97
CA PRO A 62 3.10 -13.17 -8.48
C PRO A 62 2.35 -12.49 -9.63
N VAL A 63 1.18 -11.94 -9.31
CA VAL A 63 0.33 -11.22 -10.26
C VAL A 63 0.27 -9.74 -9.90
N GLY A 64 0.27 -9.44 -8.60
CA GLY A 64 0.29 -8.09 -8.05
C GLY A 64 1.69 -7.63 -7.64
N ARG A 65 1.76 -6.42 -7.10
CA ARG A 65 2.97 -5.86 -6.51
C ARG A 65 3.26 -6.56 -5.18
N LEU A 66 4.47 -7.08 -5.00
CA LEU A 66 4.83 -7.85 -3.81
C LEU A 66 5.10 -6.95 -2.60
N ASP A 67 5.80 -5.84 -2.84
CA ASP A 67 6.22 -4.91 -1.81
C ASP A 67 6.15 -3.46 -2.31
N PHE A 68 5.84 -2.57 -1.37
CA PHE A 68 5.91 -1.12 -1.55
C PHE A 68 5.80 -0.37 -0.23
N VAL A 69 6.29 0.85 -0.23
CA VAL A 69 6.05 1.86 0.79
C VAL A 69 5.32 3.05 0.19
N ILE A 70 4.33 3.53 0.92
CA ILE A 70 3.58 4.74 0.59
C ILE A 70 3.53 5.71 1.77
N GLN A 71 3.44 6.99 1.44
CA GLN A 71 3.12 8.06 2.36
C GLN A 71 2.30 9.13 1.63
N ASN A 72 1.27 9.66 2.28
CA ASN A 72 0.36 10.66 1.74
C ASN A 72 -0.11 10.37 0.30
N GLY A 73 -0.55 9.13 0.05
CA GLY A 73 -1.10 8.71 -1.25
C GLY A 73 -0.08 8.53 -2.37
N LYS A 74 1.22 8.53 -2.06
CA LYS A 74 2.31 8.39 -3.05
C LYS A 74 3.26 7.27 -2.66
N TYR A 75 3.85 6.62 -3.67
CA TYR A 75 5.03 5.78 -3.46
C TYR A 75 6.21 6.64 -3.03
N ILE A 76 7.01 6.14 -2.08
CA ILE A 76 8.20 6.81 -1.57
C ILE A 76 9.48 5.94 -1.67
N ASP A 77 9.37 4.83 -2.40
CA ASP A 77 10.48 3.95 -2.79
C ASP A 77 10.78 4.09 -4.29
#